data_AF-B7C7N7-F1
#
_entry.id   AF-B7C7N7-F1
#
_cell.length_a   1.000
_cell.length_b   1.000
_cell.length_c   1.000
_cell.angle_alpha   90.00
_cell.angle_beta   90.00
_cell.angle_gamma   90.00
#
_symmetry.space_group_name_H-M   'P 1'
#
loop_
_entity.id
_entity.type
_entity.pdbx_description
1 polymer ?
#
loop_
_entity_poly.entity_id
_entity_poly.type
_entity_poly.pdbx_seq_one_letter_code
_entity_poly.pdbx_strand_id
1 'polypeptide(L)'
;MRLLEECYKDEFDDLPDNKYIFGHEDGQKTVLSPYRILINYYNKYQHEYSDLFYNNLDIPEFWCVYPEWDNGQIMYQGEKKASVFFKEPIIKRNVHKVEWLNNGFNFKTDYYDLYGLKFFTEYYDQNMGLLMTSFYTDDNKEVLTIHHRNEVFFVNELNKVKMFYSYTEFVQYVESFIEG
;
A
#
# COMPACT_ATOMS: atom_id res chain seq x y z
N MET A 1 4.47 -16.05 -5.67
CA MET A 1 5.18 -15.76 -4.42
C MET A 1 4.12 -15.77 -3.32
N ARG A 2 4.30 -16.53 -2.25
CA ARG A 2 3.37 -16.49 -1.10
C ARG A 2 3.67 -15.20 -0.35
N LEU A 3 2.65 -14.47 0.07
CA LEU A 3 2.87 -13.24 0.85
C LEU A 3 3.37 -13.61 2.25
N LEU A 4 4.25 -12.79 2.83
CA LEU A 4 4.87 -13.10 4.12
C LEU A 4 3.81 -13.34 5.20
N GLU A 5 2.74 -12.56 5.22
CA GLU A 5 1.68 -12.70 6.23
C GLU A 5 0.92 -14.04 6.11
N GLU A 6 0.84 -14.61 4.91
CA GLU A 6 0.19 -15.91 4.67
C GLU A 6 1.00 -17.09 5.22
N CYS A 7 2.31 -16.90 5.46
CA CYS A 7 3.16 -17.91 6.08
C CYS A 7 2.92 -18.03 7.59
N TYR A 8 2.37 -16.99 8.22
CA TYR A 8 2.21 -16.91 9.68
C TYR A 8 0.76 -16.88 10.14
N LYS A 9 -0.21 -17.05 9.23
CA LYS A 9 -1.64 -16.96 9.55
C LYS A 9 -2.04 -17.83 10.75
N ASP A 10 -1.51 -19.05 10.82
CA ASP A 10 -1.82 -20.03 11.86
C ASP A 10 -1.34 -19.60 13.27
N GLU A 11 -0.40 -18.64 13.38
CA GLU A 11 0.08 -18.12 14.66
C GLU A 11 -0.89 -17.12 15.32
N PHE A 12 -1.96 -16.72 14.62
CA PHE A 12 -2.85 -15.63 15.04
C PHE A 12 -4.34 -16.01 15.02
N ASP A 13 -4.65 -17.32 15.01
CA ASP A 13 -6.02 -17.85 15.02
C ASP A 13 -6.86 -17.40 16.23
N ASP A 14 -6.20 -16.94 17.31
CA ASP A 14 -6.86 -16.46 18.53
C ASP A 14 -7.40 -15.01 18.42
N LEU A 15 -7.03 -14.26 17.37
CA LEU A 15 -7.49 -12.88 17.16
C LEU A 15 -8.83 -12.84 16.40
N PRO A 16 -9.79 -11.98 16.81
CA PRO A 16 -11.10 -11.94 16.18
C PRO A 16 -11.06 -11.28 14.79
N ASP A 17 -11.35 -12.08 13.74
CA ASP A 17 -11.44 -11.68 12.32
C ASP A 17 -12.30 -10.43 12.02
N ASN A 18 -13.28 -10.14 12.89
CA ASN A 18 -14.23 -9.04 12.67
C ASN A 18 -13.68 -7.65 13.02
N LYS A 19 -12.51 -7.58 13.66
CA LYS A 19 -11.84 -6.33 14.05
C LYS A 19 -10.43 -6.21 13.50
N TYR A 20 -9.82 -7.33 13.13
CA TYR A 20 -8.44 -7.39 12.68
C TYR A 20 -8.29 -8.25 11.43
N ILE A 21 -7.54 -7.79 10.43
CA ILE A 21 -7.19 -8.62 9.26
C ILE A 21 -5.73 -9.02 9.33
N PHE A 22 -5.51 -10.33 9.27
CA PHE A 22 -4.22 -10.93 8.92
C PHE A 22 -4.21 -11.27 7.43
N GLY A 23 -3.32 -10.63 6.67
CA GLY A 23 -3.16 -10.85 5.23
C GLY A 23 -2.70 -9.58 4.51
N HIS A 24 -2.46 -9.67 3.21
CA HIS A 24 -2.15 -8.50 2.40
C HIS A 24 -3.26 -7.47 2.54
N GLU A 25 -2.90 -6.26 2.93
CA GLU A 25 -3.83 -5.17 2.79
C GLU A 25 -3.86 -4.71 1.33
N ASP A 26 -5.06 -4.43 0.82
CA ASP A 26 -5.31 -3.82 -0.49
C ASP A 26 -5.68 -2.33 -0.37
N GLY A 27 -5.67 -1.80 0.86
CA GLY A 27 -6.04 -0.44 1.22
C GLY A 27 -7.55 -0.20 1.33
N GLN A 28 -8.39 -1.17 0.98
CA GLN A 28 -9.81 -0.93 0.70
C GLN A 28 -10.77 -1.43 1.79
N LYS A 29 -10.23 -1.89 2.92
CA LYS A 29 -11.02 -2.46 4.01
C LYS A 29 -10.99 -1.54 5.24
N THR A 30 -12.12 -1.49 5.93
CA THR A 30 -12.29 -0.72 7.18
C THR A 30 -11.79 -1.46 8.41
N VAL A 31 -11.53 -2.76 8.26
CA VAL A 31 -10.98 -3.60 9.32
C VAL A 31 -9.51 -3.28 9.48
N LEU A 32 -9.04 -3.18 10.71
CA LEU A 32 -7.67 -2.77 11.00
C LEU A 32 -6.69 -3.91 10.73
N SER A 33 -5.65 -3.65 9.94
CA SER A 33 -4.45 -4.49 9.88
C SER A 33 -3.35 -3.88 10.76
N PRO A 34 -2.26 -4.61 11.08
CA PRO A 34 -1.14 -4.02 11.77
C PRO A 34 -0.54 -2.84 10.98
N TYR A 35 -0.53 -2.94 9.66
CA TYR A 35 -0.10 -1.85 8.77
C TYR A 35 -0.98 -0.62 8.92
N ARG A 36 -2.30 -0.81 8.89
CA ARG A 36 -3.27 0.29 9.03
C ARG A 36 -3.17 0.97 10.39
N ILE A 37 -3.01 0.19 11.47
CA ILE A 37 -2.87 0.73 12.83
C ILE A 37 -1.62 1.59 12.91
N LEU A 38 -0.48 1.08 12.42
CA LEU A 38 0.78 1.82 12.40
C LEU A 38 0.63 3.13 11.63
N ILE A 39 0.09 3.09 10.42
CA ILE A 39 -0.08 4.29 9.60
C ILE A 39 -1.06 5.28 10.24
N ASN A 40 -2.20 4.82 10.77
CA ASN A 40 -3.14 5.68 11.47
C ASN A 40 -2.54 6.36 12.70
N TYR A 41 -1.65 5.68 13.42
CA TYR A 41 -0.92 6.26 14.56
C TYR A 41 0.00 7.42 14.13
N TYR A 42 0.62 7.34 12.95
CA TYR A 42 1.53 8.36 12.44
C TYR A 42 0.88 9.43 11.54
N ASN A 43 -0.36 9.21 11.08
CA ASN A 43 -1.11 10.20 10.30
C ASN A 43 -1.33 11.48 11.12
N LYS A 44 -1.26 12.62 10.44
CA LYS A 44 -1.49 13.94 11.08
C LYS A 44 -2.97 14.22 11.30
N TYR A 45 -3.82 13.70 10.43
CA TYR A 45 -5.24 13.98 10.42
C TYR A 45 -6.06 12.68 10.44
N GLN A 46 -7.27 12.78 10.99
CA GLN A 46 -8.31 11.79 10.74
C GLN A 46 -8.95 12.09 9.39
N HIS A 47 -9.09 11.06 8.55
CA HIS A 47 -9.63 11.18 7.20
C HIS A 47 -11.03 10.58 7.12
N GLU A 48 -11.89 11.25 6.36
CA GLU A 48 -13.19 10.71 5.99
C GLU A 48 -13.09 9.87 4.72
N TYR A 49 -14.03 8.95 4.51
CA TYR A 49 -14.09 8.14 3.28
C TYR A 49 -14.14 9.04 2.05
N SER A 50 -13.10 8.94 1.22
CA SER A 50 -12.92 9.80 0.06
C SER A 50 -12.07 9.09 -0.98
N ASP A 51 -12.66 8.14 -1.70
CA ASP A 51 -11.96 7.43 -2.78
C ASP A 51 -11.25 8.42 -3.74
N LEU A 52 -10.09 8.02 -4.27
CA LEU A 52 -9.33 8.85 -5.20
C LEU A 52 -9.94 8.80 -6.61
N PHE A 53 -10.59 9.87 -7.04
CA PHE A 53 -11.00 9.99 -8.45
C PHE A 53 -9.79 10.14 -9.37
N TYR A 54 -9.78 9.47 -10.53
CA TYR A 54 -8.59 9.37 -11.40
C TYR A 54 -7.93 10.69 -11.80
N ASN A 55 -8.72 11.77 -11.98
CA ASN A 55 -8.19 13.09 -12.33
C ASN A 55 -7.39 13.76 -11.20
N ASN A 56 -7.49 13.25 -9.97
CA ASN A 56 -6.78 13.77 -8.81
C ASN A 56 -5.49 13.00 -8.52
N LEU A 57 -5.09 12.06 -9.39
CA LEU A 57 -3.81 11.38 -9.28
C LEU A 57 -2.67 12.39 -9.28
N ASP A 58 -1.80 12.29 -8.28
CA ASP A 58 -0.55 13.05 -8.23
C ASP A 58 0.44 12.44 -9.24
N ILE A 59 0.58 13.11 -10.38
CA ILE A 59 1.44 12.68 -11.49
C ILE A 59 2.37 13.82 -11.91
N PRO A 60 3.53 13.51 -12.51
CA PRO A 60 4.45 14.55 -12.96
C PRO A 60 3.80 15.53 -13.94
N GLU A 61 4.29 16.77 -13.94
CA GLU A 61 3.81 17.83 -14.83
C GLU A 61 3.87 17.39 -16.30
N PHE A 62 2.85 17.77 -17.08
CA PHE A 62 2.65 17.41 -18.49
C PHE A 62 2.33 15.94 -18.78
N TRP A 63 2.22 15.09 -17.77
CA TRP A 63 1.70 13.73 -17.92
C TRP A 63 0.18 13.79 -17.94
N CYS A 64 -0.45 12.82 -18.61
CA CYS A 64 -1.89 12.78 -18.79
C CYS A 64 -2.46 11.42 -18.38
N VAL A 65 -3.57 11.43 -17.65
CA VAL A 65 -4.36 10.23 -17.37
C VAL A 65 -5.43 10.06 -18.45
N TYR A 66 -5.47 8.89 -19.07
CA TYR A 66 -6.49 8.49 -20.05
C TYR A 66 -7.28 7.31 -19.49
N PRO A 67 -8.53 7.52 -19.04
CA PRO A 67 -9.42 6.42 -18.70
C PRO A 67 -9.87 5.71 -19.99
N GLU A 68 -9.71 4.39 -20.04
CA GLU A 68 -10.07 3.55 -21.18
C GLU A 68 -10.81 2.29 -20.72
N TRP A 69 -12.05 2.14 -21.18
CA TRP A 69 -12.91 0.98 -20.88
C TRP A 69 -13.01 0.71 -19.38
N ASP A 70 -12.38 -0.35 -18.89
CA ASP A 70 -12.45 -0.81 -17.51
C ASP A 70 -11.29 -0.30 -16.64
N ASN A 71 -10.25 0.26 -17.27
CA ASN A 71 -9.03 0.72 -16.61
C ASN A 71 -8.62 2.10 -17.13
N GLY A 72 -7.40 2.53 -16.87
CA GLY A 72 -6.82 3.72 -17.44
C GLY A 72 -5.33 3.57 -17.67
N GLN A 73 -4.72 4.62 -18.21
CA GLN A 73 -3.30 4.69 -18.43
C GLN A 73 -2.78 6.09 -18.17
N ILE A 74 -1.54 6.17 -17.67
CA ILE A 74 -0.81 7.43 -17.57
C ILE A 74 0.20 7.47 -18.71
N MET A 75 0.18 8.55 -19.49
CA MET A 75 1.00 8.71 -20.68
C MET A 75 1.88 9.95 -20.57
N TYR A 76 3.07 9.88 -21.19
CA TYR A 76 3.95 11.02 -21.39
C TYR A 76 4.54 10.96 -22.80
N GLN A 77 4.40 12.03 -23.57
CA GLN A 77 4.90 12.13 -24.95
C GLN A 77 4.52 10.94 -25.87
N GLY A 78 3.29 10.44 -25.72
CA GLY A 78 2.79 9.31 -26.51
C GLY A 78 3.24 7.93 -26.02
N GLU A 79 4.06 7.87 -24.97
CA GLU A 79 4.48 6.62 -24.35
C GLU A 79 3.67 6.32 -23.09
N LYS A 80 3.28 5.06 -22.92
CA LYS A 80 2.64 4.59 -21.70
C LYS A 80 3.65 4.50 -20.57
N LYS A 81 3.33 5.17 -19.46
CA LYS A 81 4.16 5.21 -18.25
C LYS A 81 3.55 4.48 -17.07
N ALA A 82 2.22 4.32 -17.04
CA ALA A 82 1.58 3.49 -16.04
C ALA A 82 0.23 2.93 -16.52
N SER A 83 -0.22 1.83 -15.90
CA SER A 83 -1.60 1.34 -15.96
C SER A 83 -2.33 1.77 -14.68
N VAL A 84 -3.53 2.32 -14.81
CA VAL A 84 -4.41 2.70 -13.70
C VAL A 84 -5.52 1.67 -13.60
N PHE A 85 -5.73 1.10 -12.42
CA PHE A 85 -6.80 0.13 -12.18
C PHE A 85 -7.86 0.77 -11.29
N PHE A 86 -9.12 0.65 -11.70
CA PHE A 86 -10.23 1.22 -10.97
C PHE A 86 -10.84 0.23 -9.97
N LYS A 87 -11.35 0.78 -8.87
CA LYS A 87 -12.14 0.09 -7.86
C LYS A 87 -13.55 -0.20 -8.39
N GLU A 88 -14.12 -1.32 -7.97
CA GLU A 88 -15.54 -1.60 -8.20
C GLU A 88 -16.44 -0.68 -7.35
N PRO A 89 -17.50 -0.07 -7.93
CA PRO A 89 -17.91 -0.20 -9.33
C PRO A 89 -17.06 0.66 -10.28
N ILE A 90 -16.50 0.05 -11.34
CA ILE A 90 -15.56 0.67 -12.29
C ILE A 90 -16.08 2.01 -12.86
N ILE A 91 -17.40 2.13 -13.04
CA ILE A 91 -18.05 3.35 -13.56
C ILE A 91 -17.75 4.61 -12.73
N LYS A 92 -17.40 4.47 -11.45
CA LYS A 92 -17.02 5.59 -10.58
C LYS A 92 -15.63 6.14 -10.90
N ARG A 93 -14.78 5.38 -11.60
CA ARG A 93 -13.40 5.75 -11.96
C ARG A 93 -12.53 6.13 -10.74
N ASN A 94 -12.82 5.50 -9.61
CA ASN A 94 -12.01 5.62 -8.40
C ASN A 94 -10.80 4.72 -8.52
N VAL A 95 -9.62 5.25 -8.26
CA VAL A 95 -8.35 4.53 -8.38
C VAL A 95 -8.20 3.54 -7.24
N HIS A 96 -7.86 2.31 -7.59
CA HIS A 96 -7.45 1.28 -6.64
C HIS A 96 -5.92 1.17 -6.58
N LYS A 97 -5.28 1.04 -7.75
CA LYS A 97 -3.82 0.93 -7.86
C LYS A 97 -3.29 1.49 -9.18
N VAL A 98 -2.01 1.85 -9.19
CA VAL A 98 -1.28 2.35 -10.37
C VAL A 98 0.01 1.55 -10.54
N GLU A 99 0.12 0.83 -11.65
CA GLU A 99 1.30 0.04 -12.00
C GLU A 99 2.23 0.86 -12.91
N TRP A 100 3.39 1.25 -12.39
CA TRP A 100 4.35 2.12 -13.08
C TRP A 100 5.32 1.31 -13.92
N LEU A 101 5.49 1.74 -15.17
CA LEU A 101 6.27 1.05 -16.17
C LEU A 101 7.63 1.71 -16.38
N ASN A 102 8.65 0.87 -16.46
CA ASN A 102 9.98 1.23 -16.93
C ASN A 102 10.35 0.27 -18.07
N ASN A 103 10.52 0.80 -19.28
CA ASN A 103 10.76 0.00 -20.50
C ASN A 103 9.75 -1.16 -20.69
N GLY A 104 8.47 -0.91 -20.40
CA GLY A 104 7.39 -1.88 -20.52
C GLY A 104 7.24 -2.86 -19.34
N PHE A 105 8.16 -2.85 -18.39
CA PHE A 105 8.13 -3.68 -17.18
C PHE A 105 7.55 -2.91 -15.98
N ASN A 106 6.64 -3.54 -15.22
CA ASN A 106 6.10 -2.97 -13.98
C ASN A 106 7.14 -3.06 -12.85
N PHE A 107 7.79 -1.95 -12.54
CA PHE A 107 8.80 -1.90 -11.48
C PHE A 107 8.23 -1.53 -10.11
N LYS A 108 7.04 -0.92 -10.06
CA LYS A 108 6.33 -0.63 -8.82
C LYS A 108 4.84 -0.44 -9.01
N THR A 109 4.06 -0.84 -8.01
CA THR A 109 2.62 -0.63 -7.95
C THR A 109 2.28 0.24 -6.73
N ASP A 110 1.69 1.41 -6.95
CA ASP A 110 1.16 2.25 -5.86
C ASP A 110 -0.30 1.84 -5.59
N TYR A 111 -0.65 1.59 -4.33
CA TYR A 111 -2.00 1.25 -3.88
C TYR A 111 -2.60 2.42 -3.11
N TYR A 112 -3.85 2.72 -3.41
CA TYR A 112 -4.61 3.79 -2.78
C TYR A 112 -5.65 3.20 -1.84
N ASP A 113 -5.87 3.85 -0.70
CA ASP A 113 -6.85 3.39 0.27
C ASP A 113 -8.24 4.02 0.09
N LEU A 114 -9.15 3.63 0.98
CA LEU A 114 -10.52 4.14 1.08
C LEU A 114 -10.63 5.63 1.46
N TYR A 115 -9.52 6.29 1.82
CA TYR A 115 -9.41 7.73 2.03
C TYR A 115 -8.81 8.45 0.82
N GLY A 116 -8.49 7.72 -0.25
CA GLY A 116 -7.87 8.26 -1.46
C GLY A 116 -6.39 8.59 -1.29
N LEU A 117 -5.76 8.14 -0.21
CA LEU A 117 -4.35 8.34 0.08
C LEU A 117 -3.54 7.20 -0.52
N LYS A 118 -2.30 7.48 -0.95
CA LYS A 118 -1.36 6.44 -1.36
C LYS A 118 -0.90 5.69 -0.11
N PHE A 119 -1.46 4.52 0.12
CA PHE A 119 -1.29 3.77 1.36
C PHE A 119 0.01 2.98 1.39
N PHE A 120 0.32 2.26 0.29
CA PHE A 120 1.60 1.58 0.15
C PHE A 120 2.03 1.45 -1.31
N THR A 121 3.30 1.13 -1.51
CA THR A 121 3.89 0.81 -2.81
C THR A 121 4.58 -0.54 -2.72
N GLU A 122 4.27 -1.43 -3.66
CA GLU A 122 5.04 -2.64 -3.92
C GLU A 122 6.10 -2.39 -4.98
N TYR A 123 7.30 -2.95 -4.80
CA TYR A 123 8.42 -2.85 -5.74
C TYR A 123 8.82 -4.24 -6.23
N TYR A 124 9.11 -4.38 -7.52
CA TYR A 124 9.39 -5.68 -8.13
C TYR A 124 10.75 -5.73 -8.83
N ASP A 125 11.34 -6.92 -8.87
CA ASP A 125 12.47 -7.22 -9.76
C ASP A 125 12.01 -7.52 -11.18
N GLN A 126 12.95 -7.57 -12.13
CA GLN A 126 12.67 -7.82 -13.55
C GLN A 126 11.95 -9.16 -13.85
N ASN A 127 11.94 -10.10 -12.90
CA ASN A 127 11.21 -11.37 -13.01
C ASN A 127 9.81 -11.29 -12.36
N MET A 128 9.33 -10.09 -12.03
CA MET A 128 8.08 -9.85 -11.28
C MET A 128 8.09 -10.45 -9.87
N GLY A 129 9.27 -10.64 -9.27
CA GLY A 129 9.40 -10.98 -7.86
C GLY A 129 9.23 -9.74 -6.99
N LEU A 130 8.33 -9.79 -6.00
CA LEU A 130 8.11 -8.69 -5.06
C LEU A 130 9.34 -8.58 -4.12
N LEU A 131 10.01 -7.44 -4.20
CA LEU A 131 11.24 -7.15 -3.47
C LEU A 131 10.96 -6.46 -2.13
N MET A 132 10.09 -5.44 -2.18
CA MET A 132 9.89 -4.51 -1.09
C MET A 132 8.47 -3.96 -1.09
N THR A 133 7.90 -3.72 0.09
CA THR A 133 6.66 -2.95 0.26
C THR A 133 6.92 -1.79 1.20
N SER A 134 6.59 -0.56 0.78
CA SER A 134 6.72 0.66 1.57
C SER A 134 5.35 1.25 1.89
N PHE A 135 5.08 1.59 3.14
CA PHE A 135 3.82 2.21 3.60
C PHE A 135 4.04 3.67 3.97
N TYR A 136 3.02 4.49 3.71
CA TYR A 136 3.11 5.94 3.84
C TYR A 136 2.03 6.53 4.72
N THR A 137 2.35 7.64 5.36
CA THR A 137 1.39 8.52 6.04
C THR A 137 0.67 9.45 5.08
N ASP A 138 -0.34 10.14 5.61
CA ASP A 138 -1.14 11.15 4.91
C ASP A 138 -0.35 12.34 4.33
N ASP A 139 0.88 12.57 4.79
CA ASP A 139 1.82 13.53 4.22
C ASP A 139 2.90 12.90 3.31
N ASN A 140 2.66 11.69 2.81
CA ASN A 140 3.54 10.92 1.93
C ASN A 140 4.92 10.57 2.53
N LYS A 141 5.04 10.51 3.87
CA LYS A 141 6.26 10.06 4.53
C LYS A 141 6.28 8.54 4.67
N GLU A 142 7.37 7.89 4.24
CA GLU A 142 7.57 6.45 4.42
C GLU A 142 7.80 6.11 5.91
N VAL A 143 6.91 5.27 6.47
CA VAL A 143 6.94 4.86 7.88
C VAL A 143 7.33 3.40 8.07
N LEU A 144 6.95 2.53 7.15
CA LEU A 144 7.28 1.11 7.22
C LEU A 144 7.79 0.62 5.87
N THR A 145 8.87 -0.15 5.90
CA THR A 145 9.41 -0.83 4.73
C THR A 145 9.65 -2.29 5.04
N ILE A 146 9.10 -3.19 4.21
CA ILE A 146 9.25 -4.64 4.34
C ILE A 146 10.18 -5.12 3.23
N HIS A 147 11.30 -5.76 3.58
CA HIS A 147 12.19 -6.40 2.62
C HIS A 147 11.83 -7.88 2.49
N HIS A 148 11.03 -8.24 1.50
CA HIS A 148 10.40 -9.57 1.38
C HIS A 148 11.41 -10.72 1.27
N ARG A 149 12.57 -10.49 0.64
CA ARG A 149 13.61 -11.53 0.51
C ARG A 149 14.31 -11.88 1.82
N ASN A 150 14.44 -10.90 2.72
CA ASN A 150 15.15 -11.06 3.99
C ASN A 150 14.18 -11.16 5.17
N GLU A 151 12.88 -10.96 4.92
CA GLU A 151 11.80 -11.01 5.91
C GLU A 151 12.00 -10.00 7.06
N VAL A 152 12.57 -8.83 6.74
CA VAL A 152 12.86 -7.76 7.72
C VAL A 152 11.90 -6.59 7.54
N PHE A 153 11.38 -6.09 8.66
CA PHE A 153 10.53 -4.91 8.76
C PHE A 153 11.34 -3.74 9.32
N PHE A 154 11.33 -2.61 8.62
CA PHE A 154 11.96 -1.37 9.05
C PHE A 154 10.89 -0.34 9.38
N VAL A 155 10.78 0.05 10.65
CA VAL A 155 9.87 1.13 11.08
C VAL A 155 10.66 2.40 11.31
N ASN A 156 10.36 3.43 10.53
CA ASN A 156 10.99 4.75 10.56
C ASN A 156 10.28 5.66 11.58
N GLU A 157 10.76 5.66 12.82
CA GLU A 157 10.38 6.66 13.82
C GLU A 157 11.19 7.96 13.58
N LEU A 158 10.63 9.14 13.90
CA LEU A 158 11.18 10.49 13.63
C LEU A 158 12.71 10.60 13.43
N ASN A 159 13.51 10.02 14.33
CA ASN A 159 14.98 10.01 14.27
C ASN A 159 15.62 8.63 14.50
N LYS A 160 14.85 7.54 14.45
CA LYS A 160 15.33 6.18 14.76
C LYS A 160 14.66 5.16 13.84
N VAL A 161 15.42 4.15 13.45
CA VAL A 161 14.90 3.01 12.70
C VAL A 161 14.83 1.82 13.64
N LYS A 162 13.64 1.23 13.80
CA LYS A 162 13.45 -0.06 14.46
C LYS A 162 13.42 -1.16 13.41
N MET A 163 14.06 -2.29 13.73
CA MET A 163 14.11 -3.45 12.86
C MET A 163 13.44 -4.62 13.56
N PHE A 164 12.57 -5.33 12.86
CA PHE A 164 11.95 -6.57 13.32
C PHE A 164 12.26 -7.68 12.32
N TYR A 165 12.61 -8.86 12.84
CA TYR A 165 13.05 -10.00 12.03
C TYR A 165 11.97 -11.09 11.96
N SER A 166 10.79 -10.81 12.49
CA SER A 166 9.60 -11.63 12.32
C SER A 166 8.36 -10.74 12.26
N TYR A 167 7.33 -11.24 11.59
CA TYR A 167 6.03 -10.57 11.53
C TYR A 167 5.40 -10.46 12.94
N THR A 168 5.59 -11.47 13.79
CA THR A 168 5.09 -11.49 15.17
C THR A 168 5.68 -10.39 16.05
N GLU A 169 7.00 -10.19 15.99
CA GLU A 169 7.65 -9.07 16.69
C GLU A 169 7.12 -7.71 16.22
N PHE A 170 6.89 -7.56 14.91
CA PHE A 170 6.32 -6.36 14.33
C PHE A 170 4.88 -6.12 14.82
N VAL A 171 4.03 -7.14 14.80
CA VAL A 171 2.63 -7.04 15.25
C VAL A 171 2.56 -6.68 16.73
N GLN A 172 3.32 -7.36 17.60
CA GLN A 172 3.34 -7.06 19.04
C GLN A 172 3.75 -5.61 19.32
N TYR A 173 4.71 -5.09 18.56
CA TYR A 173 5.09 -3.68 18.65
C TYR A 173 3.95 -2.75 18.22
N VAL A 174 3.24 -3.06 17.13
CA VAL A 174 2.10 -2.26 16.68
C VAL A 174 0.93 -2.31 17.65
N GLU A 175 0.63 -3.47 18.24
CA GLU A 175 -0.46 -3.62 19.21
C GLU A 175 -0.26 -2.74 20.45
N SER A 176 0.98 -2.47 20.83
CA SER A 176 1.28 -1.53 21.92
C SER A 176 0.75 -0.09 21.70
N PHE A 177 0.44 0.28 20.46
CA PHE A 177 -0.19 1.57 20.12
C PHE A 177 -1.70 1.60 20.34
N ILE A 178 -2.35 0.44 20.47
CA ILE A 178 -3.80 0.35 20.72
C ILE A 178 -4.10 0.42 22.23
N GLU A 179 -3.17 -0.05 23.05
CA GLU A 179 -3.32 -0.14 24.52
C GLU A 179 -2.96 1.15 25.28
N GLY A 180 -2.32 2.13 24.61
CA GLY A 180 -1.87 3.41 25.19
C GLY A 180 -2.77 4.58 24.83
#